data_AF-A0A7K1LBW3-F1
#
_entry.id   AF-A0A7K1LBW3-F1
#
_cell.length_a   1.000
_cell.length_b   1.000
_cell.length_c   1.000
_cell.angle_alpha   90.00
_cell.angle_beta   90.00
_cell.angle_gamma   90.00
#
_symmetry.space_group_name_H-M   'P 1'
#
loop_
_entity.id
_entity.type
_entity.pdbx_description
1 polymer ?
#
loop_
_entity_poly.entity_id
_entity_poly.type
_entity_poly.pdbx_seq_one_letter_code
_entity_poly.pdbx_strand_id
1 'polypeptide(L)'
;MEFAGALRQAIQASGLTLERIRHRLGQRGLTVSVATLSYWQRGRSRPRSRAVVTTLEEILQVPAGTLTELLDDPTPTAPPVRGGPGRGGLAAGTVGAGDRGRAAGDLWPDPDRYAFLVAQLDRSGDHRLERLGIHDVYRLDDVRRTWTLSVRTVLRAAGDDIDRVVCVHQTGPAKIDSGVDGQGPAGASAAGSESGGLSGGGLGGGAGGDVELTGVRYCRPGRIRAEDGLMAFELVFDRVLAAGDTAVVEYELGPADGAQAGAGTVGIGGGGGWSADGYERRFSHPVHDYVAIIQFEGGRLPARCYGFTADTSGAPRRRLGELWIGTSGSANLAVGNVRRGIVGIEWEWH
;
A
#
# COMPACT_ATOMS: atom_id res chain seq x y z
N MET A 1 -0.59 28.55 23.42
CA MET A 1 -0.61 27.44 24.40
C MET A 1 -0.60 26.15 23.58
N GLU A 2 0.33 25.22 23.78
CA GLU A 2 0.36 24.02 22.91
C GLU A 2 -0.84 23.09 23.19
N PHE A 3 -1.43 22.54 22.12
CA PHE A 3 -2.59 21.64 22.16
C PHE A 3 -2.47 20.55 23.25
N ALA A 4 -1.28 19.95 23.38
CA ALA A 4 -1.02 18.89 24.36
C ALA A 4 -1.14 19.35 25.82
N GLY A 5 -0.68 20.58 26.11
CA GLY A 5 -0.81 21.19 27.43
C GLY A 5 -2.27 21.48 27.77
N ALA A 6 -3.02 22.05 26.82
CA ALA A 6 -4.43 22.35 26.97
C ALA A 6 -5.27 21.07 27.17
N LEU A 7 -5.02 20.02 26.37
CA LEU A 7 -5.72 18.74 26.51
C LEU A 7 -5.42 18.05 27.85
N ARG A 8 -4.16 18.10 28.32
CA ARG A 8 -3.78 17.54 29.62
C ARG A 8 -4.52 18.23 30.76
N GLN A 9 -4.61 19.57 30.73
CA GLN A 9 -5.35 20.35 31.71
C GLN A 9 -6.85 20.03 31.68
N ALA A 10 -7.45 19.97 30.48
CA ALA A 10 -8.87 19.64 30.32
C ALA A 10 -9.22 18.24 30.88
N ILE A 11 -8.35 17.24 30.65
CA ILE A 11 -8.55 15.89 31.18
C ILE A 11 -8.41 15.87 32.71
N GLN A 12 -7.41 16.55 33.27
CA GLN A 12 -7.24 16.65 34.72
C GLN A 12 -8.43 17.34 35.40
N ALA A 13 -8.94 18.43 34.82
CA ALA A 13 -10.12 19.14 35.32
C ALA A 13 -11.42 18.32 35.24
N SER A 14 -11.56 17.49 34.19
CA SER A 14 -12.74 16.63 34.00
C SER A 14 -12.81 15.44 34.95
N GLY A 15 -11.69 15.04 35.57
CA GLY A 15 -11.59 13.84 36.41
C GLY A 15 -11.78 12.51 35.66
N LEU A 16 -11.86 12.52 34.33
CA LEU A 16 -12.08 11.32 33.52
C LEU A 16 -10.77 10.57 33.23
N THR A 17 -10.81 9.24 33.33
CA THR A 17 -9.71 8.39 32.86
C THR A 17 -9.71 8.31 31.33
N LEU A 18 -8.54 8.08 30.73
CA LEU A 18 -8.41 7.92 29.27
C LEU A 18 -9.28 6.77 28.72
N GLU A 19 -9.43 5.70 29.49
CA GLU A 19 -10.29 4.55 29.18
C GLU A 19 -11.77 4.97 29.08
N ARG A 20 -12.22 5.85 29.99
CA ARG A 20 -13.58 6.39 30.02
C ARG A 20 -13.83 7.36 28.87
N ILE A 21 -12.81 8.15 28.51
CA ILE A 21 -12.86 9.06 27.35
C ILE A 21 -12.96 8.25 26.05
N ARG A 22 -12.13 7.21 25.86
CA ARG A 22 -12.27 6.28 24.71
C ARG A 22 -13.68 5.72 24.63
N HIS A 23 -14.20 5.21 25.75
CA HIS A 23 -15.51 4.56 25.76
C HIS A 23 -16.63 5.53 25.32
N ARG A 24 -16.59 6.79 25.78
CA ARG A 24 -17.56 7.83 25.40
C ARG A 24 -17.40 8.30 23.95
N LEU A 25 -16.19 8.36 23.42
CA LEU A 25 -15.94 8.60 22.00
C LEU A 25 -16.51 7.47 21.14
N GLY A 26 -16.32 6.22 21.56
CA GLY A 26 -16.86 5.04 20.88
C GLY A 26 -18.39 4.99 20.85
N GLN A 27 -19.06 5.44 21.92
CA GLN A 27 -20.54 5.57 21.96
C GLN A 27 -21.08 6.60 20.94
N ARG A 28 -20.23 7.52 20.47
CA ARG A 28 -20.55 8.53 19.45
C ARG A 28 -20.02 8.16 18.06
N GLY A 29 -19.60 6.90 17.87
CA GLY A 29 -19.10 6.40 16.59
C GLY A 29 -17.65 6.80 16.25
N LEU A 30 -16.90 7.38 17.21
CA LEU A 30 -15.52 7.81 16.99
C LEU A 30 -14.54 6.84 17.65
N THR A 31 -13.78 6.13 16.84
CA THR A 31 -12.80 5.12 17.29
C THR A 31 -11.44 5.76 17.58
N VAL A 32 -11.16 6.05 18.85
CA VAL A 32 -9.86 6.59 19.30
C VAL A 32 -9.28 5.72 20.39
N SER A 33 -8.06 5.20 20.22
CA SER A 33 -7.43 4.34 21.23
C SER A 33 -6.96 5.14 22.47
N VAL A 34 -6.81 4.46 23.62
CA VAL A 34 -6.26 5.08 24.85
C VAL A 34 -4.81 5.52 24.65
N ALA A 35 -4.03 4.77 23.86
CA ALA A 35 -2.67 5.13 23.49
C ALA A 35 -2.65 6.45 22.68
N THR A 36 -3.60 6.63 21.76
CA THR A 36 -3.78 7.86 20.98
C THR A 36 -4.08 9.06 21.88
N LEU A 37 -5.03 8.94 22.81
CA LEU A 37 -5.34 10.01 23.78
C LEU A 37 -4.14 10.33 24.68
N SER A 38 -3.39 9.30 25.09
CA SER A 38 -2.18 9.44 25.89
C SER A 38 -1.05 10.16 25.13
N TYR A 39 -0.92 9.92 23.82
CA TYR A 39 0.05 10.60 22.98
C TYR A 39 -0.31 12.06 22.71
N TRP A 40 -1.60 12.36 22.52
CA TRP A 40 -2.08 13.74 22.42
C TRP A 40 -1.77 14.56 23.69
N GLN A 41 -1.94 13.99 24.89
CA GLN A 41 -1.60 14.64 26.16
C GLN A 41 -0.10 14.93 26.33
N ARG A 42 0.77 14.13 25.71
CA ARG A 42 2.23 14.27 25.77
C ARG A 42 2.80 15.10 24.62
N GLY A 43 1.97 15.55 23.67
CA GLY A 43 2.41 16.31 22.50
C GLY A 43 3.16 15.47 21.47
N ARG A 44 3.03 14.13 21.55
CA ARG A 44 3.62 13.14 20.64
C ARG A 44 2.75 12.84 19.41
N SER A 45 1.62 13.53 19.28
CA SER A 45 0.77 13.54 18.09
C SER A 45 -0.34 14.57 18.30
N ARG A 46 -0.98 15.00 17.22
CA ARG A 46 -2.14 15.91 17.25
C ARG A 46 -3.34 15.26 16.55
N PRO A 47 -4.58 15.48 17.03
CA PRO A 47 -5.77 15.00 16.34
C PRO A 47 -5.91 15.69 14.98
N ARG A 48 -6.17 14.89 13.94
CA ARG A 48 -6.33 15.38 12.56
C ARG A 48 -7.77 15.75 12.20
N SER A 49 -8.75 15.30 12.99
CA SER A 49 -10.16 15.55 12.76
C SER A 49 -10.69 16.56 13.78
N ARG A 50 -11.14 17.71 13.28
CA ARG A 50 -11.84 18.72 14.09
C ARG A 50 -13.06 18.12 14.78
N ALA A 51 -13.81 17.25 14.10
CA ALA A 51 -14.98 16.57 14.66
C ALA A 51 -14.65 15.73 15.92
N VAL A 52 -13.48 15.09 15.94
CA VAL A 52 -13.02 14.33 17.12
C VAL A 52 -12.67 15.28 18.27
N VAL A 53 -12.05 16.42 18.00
CA VAL A 53 -11.70 17.41 19.01
C VAL A 53 -12.93 18.12 19.57
N THR A 54 -13.91 18.46 18.73
CA THR A 54 -15.20 19.01 19.17
C THR A 54 -15.94 18.03 20.07
N THR A 55 -15.98 16.74 19.69
CA THR A 55 -16.60 15.70 20.53
C THR A 55 -15.85 15.52 21.86
N LEU A 56 -14.52 15.68 21.85
CA LEU A 56 -13.69 15.61 23.03
C LEU A 56 -13.93 16.81 23.95
N GLU A 57 -14.09 18.02 23.42
CA GLU A 57 -14.47 19.21 24.19
C GLU A 57 -15.79 19.02 24.93
N GLU A 58 -16.80 18.44 24.25
CA GLU A 58 -18.08 18.09 24.86
C GLU A 58 -17.94 17.02 25.95
N ILE A 59 -17.14 15.97 25.72
CA ILE A 59 -16.93 14.90 26.72
C ILE A 59 -16.20 15.43 27.97
N LEU A 60 -15.28 16.37 27.78
CA LEU A 60 -14.48 17.00 28.84
C LEU A 60 -15.20 18.19 29.49
N GLN A 61 -16.36 18.60 28.98
CA GLN A 61 -17.15 19.74 29.46
C GLN A 61 -16.36 21.07 29.45
N VAL A 62 -15.52 21.26 28.42
CA VAL A 62 -14.82 22.53 28.19
C VAL A 62 -15.56 23.36 27.12
N PRO A 63 -15.41 24.70 27.13
CA PRO A 63 -16.02 25.54 26.10
C PRO A 63 -15.62 25.11 24.68
N ALA A 64 -16.58 25.10 23.76
CA ALA A 64 -16.32 24.78 22.36
C ALA A 64 -15.26 25.72 21.77
N GLY A 65 -14.31 25.18 21.01
CA GLY A 65 -13.19 25.93 20.42
C GLY A 65 -11.90 25.93 21.23
N THR A 66 -11.95 25.60 22.53
CA THR A 66 -10.79 25.63 23.45
C THR A 66 -9.59 24.80 22.96
N LEU A 67 -9.86 23.63 22.39
CA LEU A 67 -8.84 22.71 21.85
C LEU A 67 -8.80 22.77 20.32
N THR A 68 -9.94 23.09 19.68
CA THR A 68 -10.09 23.13 18.23
C THR A 68 -9.33 24.30 17.58
N GLU A 69 -9.29 25.47 18.20
CA GLU A 69 -8.56 26.65 17.70
C GLU A 69 -7.03 26.45 17.77
N LEU A 70 -6.56 25.56 18.65
CA LEU A 70 -5.13 25.23 18.80
C LEU A 70 -4.61 24.28 17.70
N LEU A 71 -5.45 23.89 16.73
CA LEU A 71 -5.07 23.06 15.59
C LEU A 71 -4.57 23.87 14.38
N ASP A 72 -4.76 25.20 14.36
CA ASP A 72 -4.59 26.04 13.16
C ASP A 72 -3.23 26.78 13.06
N ASP A 73 -2.17 26.33 13.76
CA ASP A 73 -0.86 27.01 13.74
C ASP A 73 -0.04 26.65 12.47
N PRO A 74 0.28 27.60 11.56
CA PRO A 74 1.00 27.35 10.32
C PRO A 74 2.52 27.64 10.48
N THR A 75 3.37 26.66 10.17
CA THR A 75 4.86 26.82 10.18
C THR A 75 5.41 26.96 8.74
N PRO A 76 6.53 27.68 8.52
CA PRO A 76 6.84 28.36 7.27
C PRO A 76 7.65 27.56 6.23
N THR A 77 7.45 27.95 4.98
CA THR A 77 8.03 27.48 3.71
C THR A 77 9.57 27.46 3.69
N ALA A 78 10.16 26.33 3.28
CA ALA A 78 11.58 26.24 2.88
C ALA A 78 11.73 26.25 1.33
N PRO A 79 12.75 26.90 0.75
CA PRO A 79 12.92 27.06 -0.70
C PRO A 79 13.62 25.86 -1.38
N PRO A 80 13.42 25.64 -2.71
CA PRO A 80 13.98 24.48 -3.42
C PRO A 80 15.44 24.68 -3.85
N VAL A 81 16.25 23.63 -3.68
CA VAL A 81 17.64 23.53 -4.15
C VAL A 81 17.67 23.18 -5.64
N ARG A 82 18.41 23.95 -6.44
CA ARG A 82 18.67 23.69 -7.87
C ARG A 82 19.78 22.65 -8.03
N GLY A 83 19.51 21.57 -8.77
CA GLY A 83 20.51 20.65 -9.31
C GLY A 83 20.41 20.59 -10.84
N GLY A 84 21.53 20.78 -11.53
CA GLY A 84 21.64 20.77 -13.01
C GLY A 84 21.66 19.36 -13.64
N PRO A 85 21.62 19.26 -14.98
CA PRO A 85 21.24 18.04 -15.68
C PRO A 85 22.40 17.06 -15.89
N GLY A 86 22.24 15.82 -15.41
CA GLY A 86 23.03 14.65 -15.81
C GLY A 86 22.25 13.80 -16.82
N ARG A 87 22.91 13.45 -17.94
CA ARG A 87 22.38 12.64 -19.05
C ARG A 87 21.96 11.22 -18.60
N GLY A 88 20.78 10.76 -19.01
CA GLY A 88 20.48 9.31 -19.12
C GLY A 88 19.12 8.80 -18.62
N GLY A 89 18.23 9.63 -18.05
CA GLY A 89 16.90 9.20 -17.59
C GLY A 89 15.79 9.57 -18.57
N LEU A 90 14.98 8.58 -18.99
CA LEU A 90 13.70 8.84 -19.68
C LEU A 90 12.77 9.56 -18.69
N ALA A 91 12.61 10.88 -18.86
CA ALA A 91 11.71 11.67 -18.04
C ALA A 91 10.26 11.35 -18.42
N ALA A 92 9.54 10.64 -17.53
CA ALA A 92 8.12 10.40 -17.68
C ALA A 92 7.32 11.62 -17.14
N GLY A 93 6.84 12.47 -18.05
CA GLY A 93 5.73 13.39 -17.79
C GLY A 93 6.02 14.88 -18.03
N THR A 94 5.31 15.47 -18.99
CA THR A 94 5.20 16.92 -19.18
C THR A 94 4.37 17.55 -18.05
N VAL A 95 4.75 18.77 -17.65
CA VAL A 95 4.10 19.53 -16.58
C VAL A 95 2.73 20.03 -17.06
N GLY A 96 1.66 19.29 -16.74
CA GLY A 96 0.27 19.73 -16.90
C GLY A 96 -0.35 20.10 -15.56
N ALA A 97 -1.04 21.23 -15.50
CA ALA A 97 -1.67 21.83 -14.31
C ALA A 97 -2.92 21.08 -13.78
N GLY A 98 -2.90 19.74 -13.72
CA GLY A 98 -4.06 18.89 -13.44
C GLY A 98 -3.96 17.95 -12.22
N ASP A 99 -2.95 18.10 -11.36
CA ASP A 99 -2.72 17.16 -10.24
C ASP A 99 -3.68 17.34 -9.04
N ARG A 100 -4.55 18.35 -9.08
CA ARG A 100 -5.59 18.57 -8.08
C ARG A 100 -6.85 17.78 -8.46
N GLY A 101 -6.89 16.49 -8.11
CA GLY A 101 -8.14 15.72 -8.15
C GLY A 101 -8.05 14.23 -8.46
N ARG A 102 -6.89 13.66 -8.76
CA ARG A 102 -6.76 12.23 -9.09
C ARG A 102 -6.67 11.37 -7.82
N ALA A 103 -7.69 10.56 -7.55
CA ALA A 103 -7.81 9.77 -6.32
C ALA A 103 -7.00 8.47 -6.44
N ALA A 104 -6.22 8.06 -5.44
CA ALA A 104 -5.37 6.84 -5.51
C ALA A 104 -6.10 5.57 -6.01
N GLY A 105 -7.43 5.50 -5.88
CA GLY A 105 -8.28 4.44 -6.45
C GLY A 105 -8.23 4.32 -7.98
N ASP A 106 -8.05 5.42 -8.74
CA ASP A 106 -8.05 5.36 -10.22
C ASP A 106 -6.87 4.54 -10.79
N LEU A 107 -5.86 4.24 -9.97
CA LEU A 107 -4.75 3.38 -10.38
C LEU A 107 -5.17 1.91 -10.44
N TRP A 108 -6.28 1.54 -9.81
CA TRP A 108 -6.72 0.16 -9.64
C TRP A 108 -7.88 -0.15 -10.58
N PRO A 109 -8.00 -1.39 -11.09
CA PRO A 109 -9.14 -1.77 -11.94
C PRO A 109 -10.48 -1.59 -11.25
N ASP A 110 -10.50 -1.77 -9.92
CA ASP A 110 -11.66 -1.59 -9.06
C ASP A 110 -11.31 -0.59 -7.93
N PRO A 111 -11.70 0.69 -8.10
CA PRO A 111 -11.43 1.73 -7.10
C PRO A 111 -12.14 1.52 -5.76
N ASP A 112 -13.36 0.98 -5.78
CA ASP A 112 -14.17 0.76 -4.59
C ASP A 112 -13.59 -0.38 -3.74
N ARG A 113 -13.18 -1.48 -4.39
CA ARG A 113 -12.48 -2.58 -3.73
C ARG A 113 -11.13 -2.13 -3.18
N TYR A 114 -10.37 -1.32 -3.92
CA TYR A 114 -9.15 -0.71 -3.37
C TYR A 114 -9.47 0.13 -2.12
N ALA A 115 -10.50 0.99 -2.18
CA ALA A 115 -10.89 1.83 -1.05
C ALA A 115 -11.33 1.01 0.17
N PHE A 116 -12.10 -0.06 -0.04
CA PHE A 116 -12.54 -0.98 1.00
C PHE A 116 -11.35 -1.69 1.66
N LEU A 117 -10.44 -2.25 0.86
CA LEU A 117 -9.28 -2.99 1.35
C LEU A 117 -8.37 -2.09 2.20
N VAL A 118 -8.09 -0.88 1.70
CA VAL A 118 -7.17 0.04 2.36
C VAL A 118 -7.77 0.79 3.54
N ALA A 119 -9.10 0.91 3.63
CA ALA A 119 -9.78 1.44 4.82
C ALA A 119 -9.56 0.57 6.07
N GLN A 120 -9.16 -0.70 5.88
CA GLN A 120 -8.85 -1.61 6.96
C GLN A 120 -7.43 -1.47 7.51
N LEU A 121 -6.59 -0.60 6.92
CA LEU A 121 -5.17 -0.45 7.25
C LEU A 121 -4.87 0.97 7.77
N ASP A 122 -3.88 1.10 8.64
CA ASP A 122 -3.43 2.41 9.12
C ASP A 122 -2.48 3.07 8.12
N ARG A 123 -3.06 3.97 7.32
CA ARG A 123 -2.38 4.78 6.29
C ARG A 123 -2.06 6.19 6.75
N SER A 124 -2.23 6.46 8.04
CA SER A 124 -2.26 7.80 8.57
C SER A 124 -0.88 8.48 8.49
N GLY A 125 0.20 7.70 8.38
CA GLY A 125 1.57 8.17 8.12
C GLY A 125 1.98 8.22 6.64
N ASP A 126 1.24 7.57 5.73
CA ASP A 126 1.71 7.32 4.35
C ASP A 126 2.03 8.60 3.57
N HIS A 127 1.23 9.65 3.73
CA HIS A 127 1.41 10.92 3.03
C HIS A 127 2.63 11.72 3.54
N ARG A 128 3.18 11.35 4.71
CA ARG A 128 4.39 11.95 5.31
C ARG A 128 5.64 11.12 5.05
N LEU A 129 5.56 10.12 4.18
CA LEU A 129 6.71 9.36 3.72
C LEU A 129 7.11 9.84 2.33
N GLU A 130 8.32 10.34 2.21
CA GLU A 130 8.97 10.56 0.92
C GLU A 130 9.60 9.24 0.46
N ARG A 131 9.34 8.82 -0.78
CA ARG A 131 9.88 7.59 -1.35
C ARG A 131 11.14 7.96 -2.13
N LEU A 132 12.31 7.65 -1.58
CA LEU A 132 13.59 7.95 -2.22
C LEU A 132 13.91 6.93 -3.32
N GLY A 133 13.52 5.67 -3.15
CA GLY A 133 13.79 4.66 -4.16
C GLY A 133 12.90 3.44 -4.01
N ILE A 134 12.49 2.85 -5.12
CA ILE A 134 11.84 1.55 -5.17
C ILE A 134 12.56 0.67 -6.18
N HIS A 135 13.00 -0.50 -5.73
CA HIS A 135 13.66 -1.51 -6.55
C HIS A 135 12.87 -2.80 -6.52
N ASP A 136 12.42 -3.23 -7.69
CA ASP A 136 11.68 -4.47 -7.87
C ASP A 136 12.49 -5.47 -8.69
N VAL A 137 12.46 -6.71 -8.22
CA VAL A 137 12.92 -7.87 -8.98
C VAL A 137 11.77 -8.86 -9.07
N TYR A 138 11.21 -8.96 -10.28
CA TYR A 138 10.16 -9.91 -10.61
C TYR A 138 10.78 -11.10 -11.33
N ARG A 139 10.71 -12.29 -10.74
CA ARG A 139 11.24 -13.53 -11.31
C ARG A 139 10.10 -14.37 -11.85
N LEU A 140 10.29 -14.94 -13.04
CA LEU A 140 9.34 -15.82 -13.71
C LEU A 140 10.04 -17.13 -14.04
N ASP A 141 9.41 -18.26 -13.71
CA ASP A 141 9.94 -19.57 -14.05
C ASP A 141 9.70 -19.99 -15.52
N ASP A 142 10.37 -21.06 -15.94
CA ASP A 142 10.45 -21.56 -17.33
C ASP A 142 9.07 -21.80 -17.97
N VAL A 143 8.10 -22.20 -17.14
CA VAL A 143 6.77 -22.65 -17.56
C VAL A 143 5.69 -21.60 -17.24
N ARG A 144 6.07 -20.41 -16.75
CA ARG A 144 5.15 -19.38 -16.21
C ARG A 144 4.19 -19.92 -15.15
N ARG A 145 4.63 -20.96 -14.44
CA ARG A 145 3.91 -21.62 -13.36
C ARG A 145 4.19 -20.95 -12.03
N THR A 146 5.28 -20.24 -11.85
CA THR A 146 5.58 -19.58 -10.59
C THR A 146 6.28 -18.26 -10.84
N TRP A 147 6.09 -17.36 -9.89
CA TRP A 147 6.68 -16.05 -9.91
C TRP A 147 7.06 -15.65 -8.50
N THR A 148 8.07 -14.80 -8.36
CA THR A 148 8.37 -14.13 -7.10
C THR A 148 8.61 -12.66 -7.35
N LEU A 149 8.19 -11.81 -6.42
CA LEU A 149 8.47 -10.38 -6.44
C LEU A 149 9.24 -10.01 -5.20
N SER A 150 10.49 -9.61 -5.36
CA SER A 150 11.28 -8.98 -4.31
C SER A 150 11.20 -7.47 -4.45
N VAL A 151 10.83 -6.77 -3.39
CA VAL A 151 10.75 -5.30 -3.36
C VAL A 151 11.64 -4.74 -2.27
N ARG A 152 12.43 -3.74 -2.61
CA ARG A 152 13.14 -2.86 -1.68
C ARG A 152 12.62 -1.44 -1.84
N THR A 153 12.18 -0.83 -0.74
CA THR A 153 11.79 0.58 -0.72
C THR A 153 12.63 1.35 0.29
N VAL A 154 13.19 2.49 -0.14
CA VAL A 154 13.88 3.45 0.71
C VAL A 154 12.98 4.64 0.95
N LEU A 155 12.74 4.95 2.21
CA LEU A 155 11.82 5.98 2.66
C LEU A 155 12.55 7.04 3.48
N ARG A 156 12.07 8.27 3.41
CA ARG A 156 12.38 9.34 4.34
C ARG A 156 11.10 9.85 4.98
N ALA A 157 11.10 9.99 6.29
CA ALA A 157 10.00 10.63 7.01
C ALA A 157 10.05 12.14 6.76
N ALA A 158 8.97 12.72 6.24
CA ALA A 158 8.76 14.16 6.08
C ALA A 158 8.08 14.78 7.31
N GLY A 159 7.72 13.97 8.31
CA GLY A 159 7.14 14.41 9.58
C GLY A 159 7.35 13.35 10.67
N ASP A 160 7.00 13.70 11.89
CA ASP A 160 7.26 12.84 13.06
C ASP A 160 6.21 11.76 13.29
N ASP A 161 6.57 10.82 14.16
CA ASP A 161 5.68 9.77 14.67
C ASP A 161 5.14 8.87 13.54
N ILE A 162 6.02 8.44 12.63
CA ILE A 162 5.67 7.45 11.59
C ILE A 162 6.25 6.10 11.98
N ASP A 163 5.40 5.09 12.17
CA ASP A 163 5.82 3.76 12.62
C ASP A 163 5.59 2.68 11.56
N ARG A 164 4.99 3.01 10.42
CA ARG A 164 4.66 2.04 9.36
C ARG A 164 4.50 2.68 7.99
N VAL A 165 4.46 1.81 6.99
CA VAL A 165 4.04 2.12 5.60
C VAL A 165 3.04 1.06 5.13
N VAL A 166 2.05 1.45 4.34
CA VAL A 166 1.13 0.51 3.68
C VAL A 166 1.57 0.23 2.24
N CYS A 167 1.63 -1.05 1.91
CA CYS A 167 1.91 -1.55 0.57
C CYS A 167 0.65 -2.21 0.00
N VAL A 168 0.42 -2.01 -1.30
CA VAL A 168 -0.69 -2.63 -2.02
C VAL A 168 -0.16 -3.20 -3.32
N HIS A 169 -0.51 -4.44 -3.59
CA HIS A 169 -0.17 -5.18 -4.80
C HIS A 169 -1.44 -5.79 -5.37
N GLN A 170 -1.43 -5.95 -6.69
CA GLN A 170 -2.41 -6.81 -7.32
C GLN A 170 -1.75 -8.17 -7.54
N THR A 171 -2.45 -9.20 -7.11
CA THR A 171 -1.97 -10.57 -6.90
C THR A 171 -2.63 -11.58 -7.85
N GLY A 172 -3.60 -11.14 -8.65
CA GLY A 172 -4.23 -11.92 -9.69
C GLY A 172 -5.13 -11.06 -10.58
N PRO A 173 -5.73 -11.64 -11.63
CA PRO A 173 -6.82 -10.99 -12.35
C PRO A 173 -7.98 -10.75 -11.37
N ALA A 174 -8.64 -9.60 -11.47
CA ALA A 174 -9.88 -9.39 -10.72
C ALA A 174 -10.87 -10.47 -11.14
N LYS A 175 -11.34 -11.29 -10.20
CA LYS A 175 -12.40 -12.27 -10.48
C LYS A 175 -13.63 -11.46 -10.89
N ILE A 176 -14.03 -11.58 -12.16
CA ILE A 176 -15.31 -11.06 -12.60
C ILE A 176 -16.34 -11.92 -11.90
N ASP A 177 -17.12 -11.32 -11.00
CA ASP A 177 -18.24 -12.01 -10.38
C ASP A 177 -19.25 -12.31 -11.49
N SER A 178 -19.19 -13.54 -12.01
CA SER A 178 -20.21 -14.04 -12.91
C SER A 178 -21.44 -14.31 -12.06
N GLY A 179 -22.20 -13.25 -11.76
CA GLY A 179 -23.55 -13.34 -11.25
C GLY A 179 -24.39 -14.13 -12.23
N VAL A 180 -24.50 -15.44 -12.00
CA VAL A 180 -25.50 -16.29 -12.61
C VAL A 180 -26.28 -16.89 -11.47
N ASP A 181 -27.43 -16.28 -11.21
CA ASP A 181 -28.53 -16.86 -10.43
C ASP A 181 -28.92 -18.20 -11.06
N GLY A 182 -28.36 -19.28 -10.51
CA GLY A 182 -28.67 -20.66 -10.85
C GLY A 182 -29.41 -21.34 -9.71
N GLN A 183 -30.68 -20.96 -9.50
CA GLN A 183 -31.61 -21.67 -8.63
C GLN A 183 -31.83 -23.10 -9.19
N GLY A 184 -31.45 -24.14 -8.45
CA GLY A 184 -31.78 -25.54 -8.76
C GLY A 184 -31.30 -26.51 -7.67
N PRO A 185 -32.03 -27.60 -7.37
CA PRO A 185 -32.44 -27.88 -5.99
C PRO A 185 -31.58 -28.88 -5.21
N ALA A 186 -31.83 -28.84 -3.90
CA ALA A 186 -31.31 -29.68 -2.84
C ALA A 186 -31.34 -31.20 -3.12
N GLY A 187 -30.21 -31.85 -2.83
CA GLY A 187 -30.10 -33.29 -2.63
C GLY A 187 -29.35 -33.54 -1.32
N ALA A 188 -30.07 -34.06 -0.32
CA ALA A 188 -29.55 -34.42 0.98
C ALA A 188 -28.70 -35.71 0.92
N SER A 189 -27.63 -35.77 1.70
CA SER A 189 -27.19 -37.00 2.37
C SER A 189 -26.25 -36.67 3.52
N ALA A 190 -26.53 -37.25 4.67
CA ALA A 190 -25.85 -37.08 5.95
C ALA A 190 -24.96 -38.29 6.27
N ALA A 191 -24.03 -38.05 7.21
CA ALA A 191 -23.19 -38.96 8.02
C ALA A 191 -21.71 -38.60 7.80
N GLY A 192 -20.94 -38.13 8.77
CA GLY A 192 -20.92 -38.45 10.19
C GLY A 192 -19.58 -39.12 10.48
N SER A 193 -18.72 -38.46 11.26
CA SER A 193 -17.80 -39.05 12.25
C SER A 193 -16.71 -38.05 12.65
N GLU A 194 -16.81 -37.64 13.90
CA GLU A 194 -15.80 -36.93 14.67
C GLU A 194 -14.58 -37.82 14.93
N SER A 195 -13.38 -37.23 14.89
CA SER A 195 -12.31 -37.62 15.81
C SER A 195 -11.37 -36.42 16.00
N GLY A 196 -11.17 -36.06 17.27
CA GLY A 196 -10.28 -34.98 17.69
C GLY A 196 -8.83 -35.44 17.86
N GLY A 197 -7.93 -34.47 17.81
CA GLY A 197 -6.51 -34.64 18.16
C GLY A 197 -5.75 -33.34 17.96
N LEU A 198 -5.34 -32.74 19.07
CA LEU A 198 -4.76 -31.39 19.19
C LEU A 198 -3.26 -31.32 18.82
N SER A 199 -2.85 -30.12 18.38
CA SER A 199 -1.59 -29.40 18.71
C SER A 199 -0.51 -29.31 17.63
N GLY A 200 -0.17 -28.07 17.25
CA GLY A 200 1.09 -27.70 16.60
C GLY A 200 1.01 -26.33 15.92
N GLY A 201 1.50 -25.28 16.60
CA GLY A 201 1.29 -23.87 16.23
C GLY A 201 1.79 -23.46 14.86
N GLY A 202 0.88 -22.90 14.04
CA GLY A 202 1.17 -22.16 12.83
C GLY A 202 0.87 -20.68 13.04
N LEU A 203 1.75 -19.82 12.54
CA LEU A 203 1.53 -18.38 12.44
C LEU A 203 0.17 -18.15 11.75
N GLY A 204 -0.71 -17.37 12.38
CA GLY A 204 -2.10 -17.23 11.97
C GLY A 204 -2.25 -16.71 10.55
N GLY A 205 -2.44 -17.64 9.62
CA GLY A 205 -2.85 -17.39 8.24
C GLY A 205 -4.30 -16.92 8.20
N GLY A 206 -4.49 -15.70 7.70
CA GLY A 206 -5.80 -15.26 7.21
C GLY A 206 -6.13 -16.02 5.93
N ALA A 207 -7.28 -16.67 5.89
CA ALA A 207 -7.77 -17.49 4.78
C ALA A 207 -7.85 -16.71 3.45
N GLY A 208 -7.35 -17.32 2.36
CA GLY A 208 -7.95 -17.20 1.03
C GLY A 208 -7.29 -16.31 -0.03
N GLY A 209 -5.97 -16.25 -0.13
CA GLY A 209 -5.28 -15.62 -1.28
C GLY A 209 -4.32 -16.58 -1.97
N ASP A 210 -4.28 -16.58 -3.30
CA ASP A 210 -3.33 -17.39 -4.11
C ASP A 210 -1.87 -16.91 -3.96
N VAL A 211 -1.63 -15.86 -3.18
CA VAL A 211 -0.36 -15.14 -3.03
C VAL A 211 -0.14 -14.84 -1.55
N GLU A 212 1.10 -14.91 -1.10
CA GLU A 212 1.50 -14.66 0.27
C GLU A 212 2.74 -13.75 0.37
N LEU A 213 2.94 -13.20 1.57
CA LEU A 213 4.13 -12.45 1.97
C LEU A 213 5.17 -13.45 2.50
N THR A 214 6.08 -13.90 1.64
CA THR A 214 7.02 -15.01 1.90
C THR A 214 8.24 -14.59 2.71
N GLY A 215 8.59 -13.30 2.69
CA GLY A 215 9.76 -12.78 3.41
C GLY A 215 9.64 -11.30 3.71
N VAL A 216 10.20 -10.87 4.85
CA VAL A 216 10.25 -9.46 5.27
C VAL A 216 11.58 -9.17 5.95
N ARG A 217 12.20 -8.03 5.63
CA ARG A 217 13.47 -7.56 6.20
C ARG A 217 13.41 -6.07 6.52
N TYR A 218 14.10 -5.67 7.61
CA TYR A 218 14.18 -4.28 8.13
C TYR A 218 12.85 -3.68 8.61
N CYS A 219 11.82 -4.51 8.72
CA CYS A 219 10.51 -4.16 9.26
C CYS A 219 9.80 -5.44 9.71
N ARG A 220 8.63 -5.27 10.31
CA ARG A 220 7.76 -6.35 10.77
C ARG A 220 6.42 -6.28 10.03
N PRO A 221 5.86 -7.42 9.58
CA PRO A 221 4.52 -7.43 9.01
C PRO A 221 3.50 -7.02 10.07
N GLY A 222 2.63 -6.09 9.71
CA GLY A 222 1.47 -5.68 10.50
C GLY A 222 0.22 -6.40 10.02
N ARG A 223 -0.88 -5.65 9.86
CA ARG A 223 -2.11 -6.21 9.30
C ARG A 223 -1.92 -6.56 7.82
N ILE A 224 -2.38 -7.74 7.42
CA ILE A 224 -2.45 -8.20 6.02
C ILE A 224 -3.91 -8.41 5.65
N ARG A 225 -4.29 -7.97 4.45
CA ARG A 225 -5.62 -8.13 3.86
C ARG A 225 -5.47 -8.53 2.40
N ALA A 226 -6.24 -9.52 1.97
CA ALA A 226 -6.31 -9.94 0.58
C ALA A 226 -7.78 -10.11 0.19
N GLU A 227 -8.14 -9.65 -1.01
CA GLU A 227 -9.50 -9.69 -1.53
C GLU A 227 -9.46 -9.62 -3.05
N ASP A 228 -10.01 -10.64 -3.73
CA ASP A 228 -10.22 -10.71 -5.18
C ASP A 228 -9.04 -10.26 -6.05
N GLY A 229 -7.85 -10.78 -5.77
CA GLY A 229 -6.65 -10.46 -6.54
C GLY A 229 -6.01 -9.14 -6.16
N LEU A 230 -6.41 -8.51 -5.06
CA LEU A 230 -5.66 -7.45 -4.39
C LEU A 230 -5.10 -7.96 -3.06
N MET A 231 -3.90 -7.52 -2.72
CA MET A 231 -3.30 -7.71 -1.40
C MET A 231 -2.77 -6.39 -0.90
N ALA A 232 -3.11 -6.05 0.34
CA ALA A 232 -2.60 -4.88 1.04
C ALA A 232 -2.08 -5.28 2.43
N PHE A 233 -0.95 -4.72 2.82
CA PHE A 233 -0.35 -5.02 4.10
C PHE A 233 0.40 -3.82 4.69
N GLU A 234 0.45 -3.78 6.01
CA GLU A 234 1.26 -2.86 6.78
C GLU A 234 2.66 -3.44 6.98
N LEU A 235 3.68 -2.60 6.82
CA LEU A 235 5.05 -2.87 7.25
C LEU A 235 5.39 -1.91 8.38
N VAL A 236 5.50 -2.44 9.59
CA VAL A 236 5.83 -1.69 10.81
C VAL A 236 7.34 -1.57 10.92
N PHE A 237 7.85 -0.35 11.01
CA PHE A 237 9.27 -0.08 11.18
C PHE A 237 9.76 -0.54 12.56
N ASP A 238 11.06 -0.83 12.68
CA ASP A 238 11.64 -1.26 13.95
C ASP A 238 11.71 -0.15 15.01
N ARG A 239 11.52 1.09 14.58
CA ARG A 239 11.43 2.28 15.41
C ARG A 239 10.41 3.25 14.82
N VAL A 240 9.89 4.11 15.68
CA VAL A 240 9.11 5.27 15.24
C VAL A 240 10.08 6.28 14.61
N LEU A 241 9.78 6.73 13.39
CA LEU A 241 10.59 7.68 12.63
C LEU A 241 10.21 9.12 12.99
N ALA A 242 11.22 9.96 13.19
CA ALA A 242 11.09 11.41 13.26
C ALA A 242 11.30 12.04 11.87
N ALA A 243 10.94 13.31 11.71
CA ALA A 243 11.20 14.04 10.48
C ALA A 243 12.70 13.99 10.11
N GLY A 244 12.99 13.66 8.85
CA GLY A 244 14.32 13.48 8.31
C GLY A 244 14.89 12.07 8.45
N ASP A 245 14.35 11.22 9.35
CA ASP A 245 14.79 9.83 9.50
C ASP A 245 14.58 9.05 8.21
N THR A 246 15.44 8.06 8.00
CA THR A 246 15.33 7.11 6.90
C THR A 246 14.94 5.74 7.41
N ALA A 247 14.22 5.00 6.56
CA ALA A 247 13.91 3.60 6.76
C ALA A 247 14.05 2.86 5.42
N VAL A 248 14.50 1.62 5.51
CA VAL A 248 14.47 0.66 4.40
C VAL A 248 13.46 -0.40 4.76
N VAL A 249 12.63 -0.79 3.80
CA VAL A 249 11.77 -1.97 3.93
C VAL A 249 12.04 -2.90 2.77
N GLU A 250 12.11 -4.18 3.07
CA GLU A 250 12.26 -5.24 2.09
C GLU A 250 11.20 -6.30 2.32
N TYR A 251 10.58 -6.76 1.26
CA TYR A 251 9.65 -7.87 1.32
C TYR A 251 9.64 -8.68 0.03
N GLU A 252 9.20 -9.92 0.15
CA GLU A 252 9.04 -10.87 -0.94
C GLU A 252 7.59 -11.33 -1.00
N LEU A 253 7.03 -11.35 -2.21
CA LEU A 253 5.72 -11.92 -2.52
C LEU A 253 5.91 -13.11 -3.45
N GLY A 254 5.07 -14.13 -3.28
CA GLY A 254 5.04 -15.30 -4.14
C GLY A 254 3.71 -16.05 -4.02
N PRO A 255 3.51 -17.10 -4.83
CA PRO A 255 2.34 -17.97 -4.69
C PRO A 255 2.30 -18.58 -3.29
N ALA A 256 1.10 -18.71 -2.72
CA ALA A 256 0.91 -19.36 -1.43
C ALA A 256 1.31 -20.84 -1.48
N ASP A 257 1.86 -21.38 -0.39
CA ASP A 257 2.25 -22.80 -0.31
C ASP A 257 1.07 -23.73 -0.64
N GLY A 258 1.27 -24.60 -1.64
CA GLY A 258 0.25 -25.55 -2.11
C GLY A 258 -0.78 -24.97 -3.10
N ALA A 259 -0.73 -23.67 -3.41
CA ALA A 259 -1.48 -23.11 -4.52
C ALA A 259 -0.89 -23.63 -5.83
N GLN A 260 -1.66 -24.44 -6.56
CA GLN A 260 -1.40 -24.64 -7.98
C GLN A 260 -1.58 -23.28 -8.63
N ALA A 261 -0.47 -22.68 -9.06
CA ALA A 261 -0.55 -21.53 -9.93
C ALA A 261 -1.46 -21.90 -11.10
N GLY A 262 -2.61 -21.24 -11.17
CA GLY A 262 -3.38 -21.25 -12.39
C GLY A 262 -2.43 -20.86 -13.52
N ALA A 263 -2.51 -21.58 -14.64
CA ALA A 263 -1.84 -21.18 -15.87
C ALA A 263 -2.39 -19.81 -16.27
N GLY A 264 -1.76 -18.79 -15.73
CA GLY A 264 -2.31 -17.46 -15.59
C GLY A 264 -1.21 -16.66 -14.94
N THR A 265 -0.34 -16.13 -15.79
CA THR A 265 0.56 -15.04 -15.46
C THR A 265 -0.18 -14.07 -14.53
N VAL A 266 0.51 -13.49 -13.54
CA VAL A 266 0.04 -12.27 -12.86
C VAL A 266 0.04 -11.14 -13.89
N GLY A 267 -0.85 -11.28 -14.87
CA GLY A 267 -1.10 -10.42 -15.99
C GLY A 267 -2.16 -9.47 -15.52
N ILE A 268 -1.71 -8.38 -14.97
CA ILE A 268 -2.55 -7.24 -14.73
C ILE A 268 -2.63 -6.49 -16.05
N GLY A 269 -3.54 -6.94 -16.90
CA GLY A 269 -3.98 -6.23 -18.08
C GLY A 269 -5.40 -5.73 -17.82
N GLY A 270 -5.56 -4.41 -17.73
CA GLY A 270 -6.87 -3.78 -17.83
C GLY A 270 -7.60 -4.23 -19.10
N GLY A 271 -8.93 -4.24 -19.03
CA GLY A 271 -9.81 -4.66 -20.12
C GLY A 271 -9.42 -4.03 -21.45
N GLY A 272 -9.01 -4.86 -22.41
CA GLY A 272 -8.68 -4.44 -23.76
C GLY A 272 -7.68 -5.36 -24.46
N GLY A 273 -8.16 -6.48 -25.00
CA GLY A 273 -7.68 -7.11 -26.25
C GLY A 273 -6.22 -7.53 -26.44
N TRP A 274 -5.27 -7.27 -25.53
CA TRP A 274 -3.86 -7.62 -25.71
C TRP A 274 -3.43 -8.76 -24.79
N SER A 275 -2.91 -9.83 -25.39
CA SER A 275 -2.42 -11.08 -24.79
C SER A 275 -0.96 -11.00 -24.31
N ALA A 276 -0.48 -9.80 -23.96
CA ALA A 276 0.91 -9.61 -23.53
C ALA A 276 1.05 -9.88 -22.02
N ASP A 277 1.98 -10.79 -21.68
CA ASP A 277 2.42 -11.00 -20.31
C ASP A 277 3.16 -9.73 -19.83
N GLY A 278 3.05 -9.38 -18.56
CA GLY A 278 3.68 -8.16 -18.06
C GLY A 278 3.68 -8.03 -16.55
N TYR A 279 4.54 -7.13 -16.08
CA TYR A 279 4.62 -6.69 -14.70
C TYR A 279 4.41 -5.18 -14.63
N GLU A 280 3.60 -4.71 -13.69
CA GLU A 280 3.38 -3.28 -13.46
C GLU A 280 3.39 -2.92 -11.97
N ARG A 281 3.95 -1.75 -11.67
CA ARG A 281 3.85 -1.10 -10.38
C ARG A 281 2.94 0.11 -10.46
N ARG A 282 2.12 0.26 -9.42
CA ARG A 282 1.25 1.43 -9.19
C ARG A 282 1.87 2.35 -8.15
N PHE A 283 2.03 3.61 -8.51
CA PHE A 283 2.61 4.64 -7.66
C PHE A 283 1.50 5.54 -7.15
N SER A 284 0.99 5.26 -5.96
CA SER A 284 0.01 6.14 -5.29
C SER A 284 0.64 7.45 -4.80
N HIS A 285 1.96 7.48 -4.66
CA HIS A 285 2.76 8.64 -4.24
C HIS A 285 3.97 8.78 -5.17
N PRO A 286 4.50 10.00 -5.36
CA PRO A 286 5.74 10.20 -6.12
C PRO A 286 6.93 9.45 -5.50
N VAL A 287 7.86 9.00 -6.36
CA VAL A 287 9.14 8.40 -5.96
C VAL A 287 10.28 9.02 -6.77
N HIS A 288 11.43 9.23 -6.13
CA HIS A 288 12.60 9.80 -6.81
C HIS A 288 13.16 8.84 -7.86
N ASP A 289 13.48 7.60 -7.48
CA ASP A 289 14.01 6.61 -8.42
C ASP A 289 13.23 5.29 -8.37
N TYR A 290 12.88 4.76 -9.54
CA TYR A 290 12.27 3.45 -9.68
C TYR A 290 13.08 2.57 -10.61
N VAL A 291 13.36 1.35 -10.18
CA VAL A 291 14.00 0.31 -10.97
C VAL A 291 13.15 -0.95 -10.94
N ALA A 292 12.84 -1.49 -12.12
CA ALA A 292 12.23 -2.79 -12.30
C ALA A 292 13.18 -3.71 -13.06
N ILE A 293 13.36 -4.94 -12.56
CA ILE A 293 14.09 -6.01 -13.23
C ILE A 293 13.16 -7.20 -13.38
N ILE A 294 12.95 -7.64 -14.61
CA ILE A 294 12.28 -8.91 -14.92
C ILE A 294 13.36 -9.95 -15.17
N GLN A 295 13.34 -11.04 -14.42
CA GLN A 295 14.27 -12.16 -14.55
C GLN A 295 13.50 -13.37 -15.10
N PHE A 296 13.89 -13.81 -16.29
CA PHE A 296 13.33 -14.97 -16.97
C PHE A 296 14.21 -16.18 -16.66
N GLU A 297 13.71 -17.10 -15.83
CA GLU A 297 14.43 -18.31 -15.45
C GLU A 297 14.23 -19.44 -16.48
N GLY A 298 15.23 -20.33 -16.51
CA GLY A 298 15.37 -21.52 -17.37
C GLY A 298 15.11 -21.37 -18.87
N GLY A 299 15.83 -20.40 -19.42
CA GLY A 299 16.39 -20.49 -20.77
C GLY A 299 15.43 -20.15 -21.91
N ARG A 300 14.12 -20.11 -21.66
CA ARG A 300 13.15 -19.57 -22.62
C ARG A 300 13.03 -18.07 -22.40
N LEU A 301 13.54 -17.29 -23.35
CA LEU A 301 13.47 -15.83 -23.31
C LEU A 301 12.30 -15.31 -24.18
N PRO A 302 11.70 -14.17 -23.81
CA PRO A 302 10.76 -13.47 -24.68
C PRO A 302 11.41 -13.07 -26.00
N ALA A 303 10.60 -12.96 -27.05
CA ALA A 303 11.02 -12.40 -28.32
C ALA A 303 11.30 -10.89 -28.19
N ARG A 304 10.46 -10.18 -27.43
CA ARG A 304 10.54 -8.72 -27.22
C ARG A 304 10.05 -8.31 -25.84
N CYS A 305 10.65 -7.27 -25.29
CA CYS A 305 10.24 -6.61 -24.05
C CYS A 305 10.04 -5.12 -24.29
N TYR A 306 9.04 -4.51 -23.65
CA TYR A 306 8.74 -3.10 -23.78
C TYR A 306 8.46 -2.48 -22.42
N GLY A 307 9.03 -1.31 -22.16
CA GLY A 307 8.63 -0.48 -21.02
C GLY A 307 7.37 0.31 -21.35
N PHE A 308 6.49 0.55 -20.38
CA PHE A 308 5.32 1.39 -20.56
C PHE A 308 4.98 2.22 -19.33
N THR A 309 4.16 3.26 -19.53
CA THR A 309 3.52 4.05 -18.46
C THR A 309 2.02 4.19 -18.72
N ALA A 310 1.22 4.32 -17.66
CA ALA A 310 -0.19 4.72 -17.76
C ALA A 310 -0.55 5.66 -16.62
N ASP A 311 -1.52 6.56 -16.85
CA ASP A 311 -1.95 7.54 -15.84
C ASP A 311 -2.92 6.92 -14.79
N THR A 312 -3.72 5.94 -15.22
CA THR A 312 -4.75 5.22 -14.46
C THR A 312 -4.88 3.79 -15.00
N SER A 313 -5.62 2.92 -14.31
CA SER A 313 -5.85 1.52 -14.74
C SER A 313 -6.56 1.42 -16.10
N GLY A 314 -7.48 2.34 -16.38
CA GLY A 314 -8.22 2.40 -17.65
C GLY A 314 -7.63 3.34 -18.71
N ALA A 315 -6.55 4.07 -18.40
CA ALA A 315 -5.92 4.96 -19.37
C ALA A 315 -5.09 4.19 -20.41
N PRO A 316 -4.95 4.71 -21.64
CA PRO A 316 -4.06 4.13 -22.63
C PRO A 316 -2.61 4.01 -22.11
N ARG A 317 -2.01 2.85 -22.33
CA ARG A 317 -0.59 2.61 -22.06
C ARG A 317 0.28 3.35 -23.09
N ARG A 318 1.29 4.08 -22.64
CA ARG A 318 2.31 4.75 -23.46
C ARG A 318 3.62 3.98 -23.38
N ARG A 319 4.06 3.39 -24.49
CA ARG A 319 5.36 2.70 -24.57
C ARG A 319 6.51 3.68 -24.40
N LEU A 320 7.47 3.30 -23.56
CA LEU A 320 8.73 4.02 -23.32
C LEU A 320 9.84 3.61 -24.30
N GLY A 321 9.72 2.43 -24.90
CA GLY A 321 10.70 1.86 -25.82
C GLY A 321 10.84 0.34 -25.65
N GLU A 322 11.53 -0.28 -26.60
CA GLU A 322 11.94 -1.69 -26.50
C GLU A 322 13.11 -1.83 -25.52
N LEU A 323 13.06 -2.86 -24.68
CA LEU A 323 14.05 -3.17 -23.66
C LEU A 323 14.90 -4.35 -24.11
N TRP A 324 16.21 -4.23 -23.93
CA TRP A 324 17.14 -5.30 -24.22
C TRP A 324 17.05 -6.42 -23.18
N ILE A 325 17.02 -7.67 -23.65
CA ILE A 325 17.13 -8.86 -22.81
C ILE A 325 18.60 -9.27 -22.77
N GLY A 326 19.23 -9.10 -21.62
CA GLY A 326 20.65 -9.42 -21.43
C GLY A 326 20.93 -10.91 -21.44
N THR A 327 22.22 -11.28 -21.52
CA THR A 327 22.69 -12.67 -21.38
C THR A 327 22.40 -13.27 -20.00
N SER A 328 22.11 -12.43 -19.01
CA SER A 328 21.59 -12.82 -17.69
C SER A 328 20.13 -13.30 -17.70
N GLY A 329 19.48 -13.28 -18.86
CA GLY A 329 18.06 -13.61 -18.99
C GLY A 329 17.16 -12.57 -18.33
N SER A 330 17.58 -11.29 -18.32
CA SER A 330 16.82 -10.24 -17.64
C SER A 330 16.62 -9.00 -18.51
N ALA A 331 15.46 -8.38 -18.39
CA ALA A 331 15.15 -7.04 -18.88
C ALA A 331 15.03 -6.08 -17.69
N ASN A 332 15.46 -4.82 -17.85
CA ASN A 332 15.33 -3.81 -16.81
C ASN A 332 14.86 -2.46 -17.35
N LEU A 333 14.22 -1.71 -16.47
CA LEU A 333 13.74 -0.35 -16.70
C LEU A 333 14.11 0.49 -15.47
N ALA A 334 14.70 1.66 -15.71
CA ALA A 334 14.98 2.66 -14.68
C ALA A 334 14.32 4.00 -15.04
N VAL A 335 13.52 4.55 -14.13
CA VAL A 335 12.80 5.81 -14.32
C VAL A 335 13.01 6.70 -13.10
N GLY A 336 13.44 7.94 -13.33
CA GLY A 336 13.57 8.96 -12.29
C GLY A 336 12.35 9.88 -12.24
N ASN A 337 12.15 10.54 -11.09
CA ASN A 337 11.07 11.48 -10.79
C ASN A 337 9.68 10.93 -11.15
N VAL A 338 9.41 9.69 -10.77
CA VAL A 338 8.15 9.01 -11.08
C VAL A 338 7.02 9.69 -10.31
N ARG A 339 6.02 10.17 -11.05
CA ARG A 339 4.80 10.74 -10.49
C ARG A 339 3.76 9.66 -10.21
N ARG A 340 2.63 10.07 -9.64
CA ARG A 340 1.47 9.19 -9.48
C ARG A 340 1.07 8.61 -10.84
N GLY A 341 0.95 7.29 -10.92
CA GLY A 341 0.66 6.58 -12.17
C GLY A 341 1.05 5.10 -12.10
N ILE A 342 1.19 4.49 -13.27
CA ILE A 342 1.57 3.10 -13.46
C ILE A 342 2.83 3.06 -14.33
N VAL A 343 3.81 2.25 -13.94
CA VAL A 343 5.01 1.95 -14.75
C VAL A 343 5.16 0.45 -14.80
N GLY A 344 5.41 -0.10 -15.98
CA GLY A 344 5.53 -1.54 -16.15
C GLY A 344 6.45 -1.95 -17.29
N ILE A 345 6.69 -3.25 -17.36
CA ILE A 345 7.37 -3.94 -18.45
C ILE A 345 6.40 -5.00 -18.97
N GLU A 346 6.13 -4.98 -20.26
CA GLU A 346 5.36 -6.01 -20.97
C GLU A 346 6.29 -6.77 -21.91
N TRP A 347 5.98 -8.03 -22.19
CA TRP A 347 6.78 -8.86 -23.07
C TRP A 347 5.94 -9.80 -23.94
N GLU A 348 6.49 -10.11 -25.11
CA GLU A 348 5.90 -10.94 -26.13
C GLU A 348 6.76 -12.18 -26.32
N TRP A 349 6.13 -13.35 -26.31
CA TRP A 349 6.81 -14.62 -26.54
C TRP A 349 6.77 -15.01 -28.01
N HIS A 350 7.63 -15.95 -28.39
CA HIS A 350 7.64 -16.55 -29.72
C HIS A 350 6.37 -17.35 -30.04
#